data_AF-A0A835QVH9-F1
#
_entry.id   AF-A0A835QVH9-F1
#
_cell.length_a   1.000
_cell.length_b   1.000
_cell.length_c   1.000
_cell.angle_alpha   90.00
_cell.angle_beta   90.00
_cell.angle_gamma   90.00
#
_symmetry.space_group_name_H-M   'P 1'
#
loop_
_entity.id
_entity.type
_entity.pdbx_description
1 polymer ?
#
loop_
_entity_poly.entity_id
_entity_poly.type
_entity_poly.pdbx_seq_one_letter_code
_entity_poly.pdbx_strand_id
1 'polypeptide(L)'
;MASISSVFCLSSFSISAPAQRRFRGVRLPPSLQPINLKTNLSSSGAISFLPLIHHHLLYPITPPKSSTFTVLAAKGYKMKTHKASAKRFRVTGNGKIVRRRAGKQHLLEKKSKKRKLRLSKMHAVDRSDYNNVMGALPYLKVNRKAT
;
A
#
# COMPACT_ATOMS: atom_id res chain seq x y z
N MET A 1 -55.03 23.69 26.23
CA MET A 1 -54.12 22.79 25.48
C MET A 1 -52.98 23.64 24.95
N ALA A 2 -51.76 23.43 25.44
CA ALA A 2 -50.62 24.33 25.22
C ALA A 2 -49.98 24.11 23.84
N SER A 3 -49.88 25.18 23.05
CA SER A 3 -49.06 25.23 21.83
C SER A 3 -47.62 25.58 22.21
N ILE A 4 -46.68 24.69 21.91
CA ILE A 4 -45.24 24.93 22.06
C ILE A 4 -44.68 25.27 20.68
N SER A 5 -44.53 26.56 20.39
CA SER A 5 -43.79 27.08 19.24
C SER A 5 -42.30 27.13 19.58
N SER A 6 -41.54 26.13 19.11
CA SER A 6 -40.07 26.14 19.22
C SER A 6 -39.45 26.89 18.04
N VAL A 7 -38.97 28.11 18.30
CA VAL A 7 -38.17 28.89 17.36
C VAL A 7 -36.72 28.43 17.51
N PHE A 8 -36.25 27.55 16.62
CA PHE A 8 -34.84 27.16 16.57
C PHE A 8 -34.03 28.23 15.82
N CYS A 9 -33.27 29.00 16.59
CA CYS A 9 -32.31 30.00 16.12
C CYS A 9 -31.14 29.30 15.40
N LEU A 10 -31.01 29.51 14.09
CA LEU A 10 -29.85 29.08 13.30
C LEU A 10 -28.71 30.07 13.52
N SER A 11 -27.78 29.74 14.41
CA SER A 11 -26.50 30.46 14.53
C SER A 11 -25.56 29.99 13.42
N SER A 12 -25.23 30.92 12.53
CA SER A 12 -24.29 30.77 11.42
C SER A 12 -22.87 30.47 11.93
N PHE A 13 -22.45 29.20 11.87
CA PHE A 13 -21.06 28.81 12.08
C PHE A 13 -20.25 29.05 10.81
N SER A 14 -19.54 30.18 10.75
CA SER A 14 -18.57 30.50 9.70
C SER A 14 -17.35 29.56 9.80
N ILE A 15 -17.23 28.63 8.85
CA ILE A 15 -16.05 27.76 8.72
C ILE A 15 -14.96 28.53 7.98
N SER A 16 -13.85 28.82 8.66
CA SER A 16 -12.65 29.38 8.04
C SER A 16 -11.94 28.33 7.19
N ALA A 17 -11.51 28.71 5.99
CA ALA A 17 -10.88 27.83 5.01
C ALA A 17 -9.45 27.42 5.42
N PRO A 18 -9.02 26.14 5.23
CA PRO A 18 -7.65 25.73 5.50
C PRO A 18 -6.68 26.16 4.40
N ALA A 19 -5.51 26.65 4.82
CA ALA A 19 -4.41 27.11 3.96
C ALA A 19 -3.87 26.01 3.01
N GLN A 20 -3.70 26.36 1.73
CA GLN A 20 -3.18 25.49 0.68
C GLN A 20 -1.69 25.18 0.90
N ARG A 21 -1.34 23.92 1.14
CA ARG A 21 0.05 23.44 1.14
C ARG A 21 0.62 23.48 -0.28
N ARG A 22 1.59 24.37 -0.53
CA ARG A 22 2.36 24.40 -1.77
C ARG A 22 3.25 23.16 -1.88
N PHE A 23 2.97 22.30 -2.86
CA PHE A 23 3.89 21.25 -3.26
C PHE A 23 5.14 21.88 -3.90
N ARG A 24 6.31 21.67 -3.30
CA ARG A 24 7.59 21.99 -3.94
C ARG A 24 7.81 20.96 -5.06
N GLY A 25 7.71 21.40 -6.30
CA GLY A 25 8.00 20.59 -7.48
C GLY A 25 9.45 20.13 -7.51
N VAL A 26 9.65 18.90 -7.99
CA VAL A 26 10.97 18.33 -8.30
C VAL A 26 11.49 19.03 -9.56
N ARG A 27 12.67 19.68 -9.49
CA ARG A 27 13.35 20.20 -10.67
C ARG A 27 14.08 19.05 -11.37
N LEU A 28 13.81 18.87 -12.66
CA LEU A 28 14.62 18.06 -13.56
C LEU A 28 15.72 18.93 -14.19
N PRO A 29 16.96 18.44 -14.35
CA PRO A 29 18.04 19.18 -15.00
C PRO A 29 17.89 19.18 -16.53
N PRO A 30 18.28 20.26 -17.24
CA PRO A 30 18.18 20.32 -18.69
C PRO A 30 19.46 19.83 -19.40
N SER A 31 19.23 19.18 -20.55
CA SER A 31 20.06 19.24 -21.77
C SER A 31 21.47 18.64 -21.76
N LEU A 32 21.64 17.50 -22.45
CA LEU A 32 22.87 17.21 -23.17
C LEU A 32 22.55 17.11 -24.67
N GLN A 33 23.31 17.86 -25.47
CA GLN A 33 23.17 18.05 -26.91
C GLN A 33 23.49 16.77 -27.70
N PRO A 34 22.87 16.51 -28.86
CA PRO A 34 23.19 15.37 -29.70
C PRO A 34 24.48 15.59 -30.50
N ILE A 35 25.44 14.68 -30.35
CA ILE A 35 26.63 14.63 -31.21
C ILE A 35 26.27 13.80 -32.45
N ASN A 36 26.27 14.45 -33.61
CA ASN A 36 26.01 13.81 -34.90
C ASN A 36 27.32 13.81 -35.70
N LEU A 37 27.87 12.62 -36.00
CA LEU A 37 28.98 12.48 -36.93
C LEU A 37 28.75 11.29 -37.87
N LYS A 38 28.29 11.68 -39.06
CA LYS A 38 28.40 11.15 -40.43
C LYS A 38 29.06 9.77 -40.64
N THR A 39 28.36 9.00 -41.47
CA THR A 39 28.76 7.82 -42.25
C THR A 39 30.02 8.02 -43.10
N ASN A 40 30.83 6.97 -43.30
CA ASN A 40 31.52 6.73 -44.57
C ASN A 40 31.88 5.24 -44.79
N LEU A 41 31.39 4.71 -45.93
CA LEU A 41 31.96 3.74 -46.86
C LEU A 41 32.78 2.52 -46.37
N SER A 42 32.23 1.33 -46.68
CA SER A 42 32.78 0.27 -47.55
C SER A 42 34.26 -0.14 -47.39
N SER A 43 34.51 -1.39 -47.00
CA SER A 43 35.00 -2.46 -47.90
C SER A 43 35.48 -3.69 -47.13
N SER A 44 35.44 -4.81 -47.85
CA SER A 44 35.74 -6.18 -47.49
C SER A 44 37.06 -6.44 -46.76
N GLY A 45 37.10 -7.47 -45.93
CA GLY A 45 38.36 -8.09 -45.49
C GLY A 45 38.21 -8.90 -44.21
N ALA A 46 37.95 -10.21 -44.35
CA ALA A 46 38.08 -11.16 -43.26
C ALA A 46 39.55 -11.27 -42.84
N ILE A 47 39.84 -11.31 -41.52
CA ILE A 47 40.86 -12.17 -40.91
C ILE A 47 40.38 -12.48 -39.48
N SER A 48 40.39 -13.78 -39.20
CA SER A 48 40.23 -14.48 -37.92
C SER A 48 40.83 -13.77 -36.71
N PHE A 49 40.18 -13.91 -35.54
CA PHE A 49 40.69 -14.61 -34.37
C PHE A 49 39.89 -14.19 -33.12
N LEU A 50 39.46 -15.19 -32.36
CA LEU A 50 38.92 -15.18 -31.00
C LEU A 50 37.40 -14.98 -30.84
N PRO A 51 36.64 -16.04 -30.47
CA PRO A 51 35.39 -15.84 -29.75
C PRO A 51 35.81 -15.41 -28.35
N LEU A 52 35.72 -14.11 -28.05
CA LEU A 52 35.76 -13.70 -26.66
C LEU A 52 34.51 -14.31 -26.01
N ILE A 53 34.70 -15.45 -25.35
CA ILE A 53 33.70 -16.06 -24.48
C ILE A 53 33.37 -15.01 -23.43
N HIS A 54 32.34 -14.21 -23.67
CA HIS A 54 31.63 -13.54 -22.61
C HIS A 54 31.01 -14.68 -21.81
N HIS A 55 31.75 -15.16 -20.81
CA HIS A 55 31.14 -15.81 -19.67
C HIS A 55 30.18 -14.77 -19.11
N HIS A 56 28.93 -14.85 -19.56
CA HIS A 56 27.82 -14.17 -18.95
C HIS A 56 27.70 -14.82 -17.57
N LEU A 57 28.49 -14.32 -16.63
CA LEU A 57 28.40 -14.68 -15.23
C LEU A 57 27.04 -14.15 -14.76
N LEU A 58 26.00 -14.95 -15.01
CA LEU A 58 24.70 -14.80 -14.37
C LEU A 58 24.88 -15.23 -12.92
N TYR A 59 25.44 -14.32 -12.13
CA TYR A 59 25.31 -14.40 -10.68
C TYR A 59 23.82 -14.46 -10.35
N PRO A 60 23.33 -15.48 -9.61
CA PRO A 60 21.99 -15.40 -9.07
C PRO A 60 21.99 -14.24 -8.08
N ILE A 61 21.32 -13.13 -8.44
CA ILE A 61 21.03 -12.04 -7.52
C ILE A 61 20.06 -12.61 -6.48
N THR A 62 20.58 -13.26 -5.44
CA THR A 62 19.79 -13.57 -4.26
C THR A 62 19.38 -12.23 -3.65
N PRO A 63 18.08 -11.97 -3.42
CA PRO A 63 17.67 -10.71 -2.82
C PRO A 63 18.39 -10.56 -1.47
N PRO A 64 18.98 -9.39 -1.17
CA PRO A 64 19.64 -9.18 0.11
C PRO A 64 18.62 -9.46 1.21
N LYS A 65 18.91 -10.44 2.07
CA LYS A 65 18.13 -10.70 3.28
C LYS A 65 18.08 -9.37 4.04
N SER A 66 16.88 -8.80 4.14
CA SER A 66 16.67 -7.50 4.77
C SER A 66 17.34 -7.52 6.14
N SER A 67 18.36 -6.69 6.30
CA SER A 67 19.05 -6.44 7.56
C SER A 67 18.00 -6.27 8.65
N THR A 68 18.05 -7.13 9.67
CA THR A 68 17.20 -6.97 10.84
C THR A 68 17.64 -5.68 11.50
N PHE A 69 16.89 -4.59 11.32
CA PHE A 69 17.13 -3.34 12.02
C PHE A 69 16.98 -3.64 13.51
N THR A 70 18.09 -3.90 14.19
CA THR A 70 18.11 -4.06 15.64
C THR A 70 17.83 -2.69 16.23
N VAL A 71 16.54 -2.38 16.40
CA VAL A 71 16.10 -1.17 17.09
C VAL A 71 16.64 -1.28 18.51
N LEU A 72 17.65 -0.47 18.84
CA LEU A 72 18.12 -0.29 20.21
C LEU A 72 16.97 0.37 20.98
N ALA A 73 16.14 -0.47 21.59
CA ALA A 73 14.99 -0.03 22.36
C ALA A 73 15.50 0.63 23.65
N ALA A 74 15.29 1.94 23.81
CA ALA A 74 15.45 2.59 25.10
C ALA A 74 14.59 1.86 26.15
N LYS A 75 15.12 1.73 27.38
CA LYS A 75 14.43 1.08 28.50
C LYS A 75 12.99 1.57 28.60
N GLY A 76 12.02 0.67 28.44
CA GLY A 76 10.59 0.99 28.51
C GLY A 76 9.86 1.17 27.17
N TYR A 77 10.50 1.01 26.02
CA TYR A 77 9.79 0.95 24.74
C TYR A 77 8.88 -0.29 24.67
N LYS A 78 7.56 -0.05 24.60
CA LYS A 78 6.54 -1.07 24.29
C LYS A 78 6.14 -0.95 22.82
N MET A 79 5.93 -2.08 22.16
CA MET A 79 5.47 -2.12 20.77
C MET A 79 4.19 -1.30 20.60
N LYS A 80 4.08 -0.53 19.52
CA LYS A 80 2.87 0.25 19.21
C LYS A 80 1.99 -0.50 18.23
N THR A 81 0.68 -0.48 18.46
CA THR A 81 -0.30 -1.04 17.51
C THR A 81 -0.50 -0.09 16.34
N HIS A 82 -0.47 -0.60 15.11
CA HIS A 82 -0.85 0.17 13.93
C HIS A 82 -2.37 0.41 13.91
N LYS A 83 -2.79 1.62 14.30
CA LYS A 83 -4.20 1.95 14.51
C LYS A 83 -5.05 1.86 13.24
N ALA A 84 -4.49 2.14 12.06
CA ALA A 84 -5.22 1.99 10.81
C ALA A 84 -5.55 0.53 10.49
N SER A 85 -4.65 -0.41 10.80
CA SER A 85 -4.93 -1.86 10.69
C SER A 85 -5.96 -2.30 11.74
N ALA A 86 -5.85 -1.80 12.98
CA ALA A 86 -6.76 -2.16 14.07
C ALA A 86 -8.23 -1.77 13.78
N LYS A 87 -8.45 -0.67 13.04
CA LYS A 87 -9.79 -0.26 12.60
C LYS A 87 -10.39 -1.18 11.52
N ARG A 88 -9.56 -1.95 10.81
CA ARG A 88 -9.97 -2.75 9.64
C ARG A 88 -10.15 -4.23 9.95
N PHE A 89 -9.33 -4.79 10.83
CA PHE A 89 -9.30 -6.21 11.17
C PHE A 89 -9.78 -6.44 12.59
N ARG A 90 -10.54 -7.52 12.80
CA ARG A 90 -10.94 -7.98 14.13
C ARG A 90 -10.85 -9.50 14.21
N VAL A 91 -10.86 -10.03 15.43
CA VAL A 91 -10.80 -11.46 15.68
C VAL A 91 -12.16 -11.96 16.17
N THR A 92 -12.55 -13.17 15.77
CA THR A 92 -13.70 -13.87 16.34
C THR A 92 -13.35 -14.50 17.70
N GLY A 93 -14.34 -14.97 18.46
CA GLY A 93 -14.08 -15.69 19.72
C GLY A 93 -13.13 -16.89 19.55
N ASN A 94 -13.23 -17.58 18.41
CA ASN A 94 -12.38 -18.75 18.09
C ASN A 94 -10.95 -18.36 17.67
N GLY A 95 -10.64 -17.08 17.52
CA GLY A 95 -9.30 -16.63 17.16
C GLY A 95 -9.07 -16.43 15.65
N LYS A 96 -10.10 -16.37 14.79
CA LYS A 96 -9.94 -16.14 13.34
C LYS A 96 -9.95 -14.65 13.01
N ILE A 97 -9.07 -14.19 12.11
CA ILE A 97 -9.05 -12.80 11.66
C ILE A 97 -10.09 -12.60 10.55
N VAL A 98 -10.96 -11.62 10.73
CA VAL A 98 -12.01 -11.25 9.76
C VAL A 98 -11.92 -9.78 9.35
N ARG A 99 -12.36 -9.52 8.11
CA ARG A 99 -12.43 -8.19 7.48
C ARG A 99 -13.76 -7.99 6.75
N ARG A 100 -14.10 -6.74 6.43
CA ARG A 100 -15.17 -6.43 5.47
C ARG A 100 -14.67 -6.64 4.04
N ARG A 101 -15.58 -6.95 3.11
CA ARG A 101 -15.28 -6.93 1.67
C ARG A 101 -15.36 -5.50 1.14
N ALA A 102 -14.48 -5.15 0.19
CA ALA A 102 -14.43 -3.81 -0.40
C ALA A 102 -15.53 -3.59 -1.46
N GLY A 103 -15.83 -2.32 -1.79
CA GLY A 103 -16.64 -1.96 -2.96
C GLY A 103 -18.15 -1.84 -2.73
N LYS A 104 -18.63 -1.63 -1.50
CA LYS A 104 -20.06 -1.42 -1.17
C LYS A 104 -20.38 0.00 -0.65
N GLN A 105 -19.62 1.02 -1.07
CA GLN A 105 -19.83 2.41 -0.64
C GLN A 105 -20.64 3.22 -1.67
N HIS A 106 -20.23 3.23 -2.94
CA HIS A 106 -20.85 3.99 -4.03
C HIS A 106 -21.06 3.09 -5.27
N LEU A 107 -21.82 3.59 -6.26
CA LEU A 107 -22.18 2.86 -7.50
C LEU A 107 -22.82 1.50 -7.20
N LEU A 108 -23.89 1.51 -6.40
CA LEU A 108 -24.60 0.31 -5.95
C LEU A 108 -25.73 -0.10 -6.90
N GLU A 109 -26.22 0.82 -7.71
CA GLU A 109 -27.27 0.59 -8.71
C GLU A 109 -26.82 -0.41 -9.76
N LYS A 110 -25.64 -0.19 -10.36
CA LYS A 110 -25.03 -1.10 -11.36
C LYS A 110 -24.61 -2.48 -10.83
N LYS A 111 -24.76 -2.75 -9.53
CA LYS A 111 -24.37 -4.02 -8.91
C LYS A 111 -25.61 -4.86 -8.62
N SER A 112 -25.63 -6.10 -9.13
CA SER A 112 -26.70 -7.05 -8.85
C SER A 112 -26.92 -7.26 -7.35
N LYS A 113 -28.16 -7.59 -6.95
CA LYS A 113 -28.53 -7.85 -5.54
C LYS A 113 -27.64 -8.94 -4.92
N LYS A 114 -27.37 -10.03 -5.66
CA LYS A 114 -26.46 -11.12 -5.27
C LYS A 114 -25.05 -10.60 -4.94
N ARG A 115 -24.48 -9.71 -5.78
CA ARG A 115 -23.17 -9.09 -5.53
C ARG A 115 -23.20 -8.21 -4.27
N LYS A 116 -24.24 -7.39 -4.09
CA LYS A 116 -24.39 -6.52 -2.91
C LYS A 116 -24.48 -7.31 -1.60
N LEU A 117 -25.20 -8.44 -1.60
CA LEU A 117 -25.31 -9.34 -0.45
C LEU A 117 -23.96 -9.98 -0.11
N ARG A 118 -23.22 -10.46 -1.12
CA ARG A 118 -21.87 -11.01 -0.93
C ARG A 118 -20.91 -10.00 -0.30
N LEU A 119 -20.97 -8.73 -0.72
CA LEU A 119 -20.11 -7.66 -0.19
C LEU A 119 -20.46 -7.21 1.24
N SER A 120 -21.70 -7.44 1.71
CA SER A 120 -22.07 -7.10 3.11
C SER A 120 -21.43 -8.01 4.15
N LYS A 121 -21.20 -9.28 3.79
CA LYS A 121 -20.78 -10.30 4.74
C LYS A 121 -19.31 -10.09 5.15
N MET A 122 -19.02 -10.37 6.42
CA MET A 122 -17.64 -10.48 6.89
C MET A 122 -16.94 -11.65 6.21
N HIS A 123 -15.65 -11.51 5.95
CA HIS A 123 -14.84 -12.52 5.29
C HIS A 123 -13.57 -12.77 6.10
N ALA A 124 -13.10 -14.02 6.11
CA ALA A 124 -11.80 -14.34 6.66
C ALA A 124 -10.69 -13.62 5.87
N VAL A 125 -9.61 -13.26 6.53
CA VAL A 125 -8.40 -12.80 5.82
C VAL A 125 -7.77 -13.99 5.10
N ASP A 126 -7.14 -13.74 3.96
CA ASP A 126 -6.47 -14.77 3.16
C ASP A 126 -5.15 -15.15 3.84
N ARG A 127 -4.72 -16.41 3.74
CA ARG A 127 -3.60 -16.92 4.54
C ARG A 127 -2.29 -16.17 4.32
N SER A 128 -2.05 -15.72 3.09
CA SER A 128 -0.85 -14.96 2.70
C SER A 128 -0.69 -13.65 3.49
N ASP A 129 -1.78 -12.99 3.83
CA ASP A 129 -1.76 -11.67 4.49
C ASP A 129 -1.60 -11.76 6.02
N TYR A 130 -1.65 -12.96 6.60
CA TYR A 130 -1.62 -13.13 8.06
C TYR A 130 -0.37 -12.52 8.68
N ASN A 131 0.79 -12.75 8.09
CA ASN A 131 2.06 -12.29 8.64
C ASN A 131 2.09 -10.76 8.73
N ASN A 132 1.59 -10.08 7.68
CA ASN A 132 1.52 -8.62 7.62
C ASN A 132 0.56 -8.05 8.68
N VAL A 133 -0.61 -8.68 8.86
CA VAL A 133 -1.61 -8.22 9.84
C VAL A 133 -1.11 -8.42 11.27
N MET A 134 -0.49 -9.57 11.57
CA MET A 134 0.03 -9.88 12.90
C MET A 134 1.19 -8.97 13.28
N GLY A 135 2.12 -8.72 12.36
CA GLY A 135 3.24 -7.80 12.59
C GLY A 135 2.77 -6.38 12.89
N ALA A 136 1.69 -5.93 12.24
CA ALA A 136 1.10 -4.61 12.49
C ALA A 136 0.30 -4.53 13.81
N LEU A 137 -0.18 -5.67 14.32
CA LEU A 137 -1.10 -5.76 15.46
C LEU A 137 -0.55 -6.69 16.55
N PRO A 138 0.54 -6.30 17.24
CA PRO A 138 1.29 -7.17 18.15
C PRO A 138 0.50 -7.66 19.37
N TYR A 139 -0.52 -6.93 19.81
CA TYR A 139 -1.36 -7.30 20.97
C TYR A 139 -2.65 -8.02 20.59
N LEU A 140 -2.84 -8.37 19.32
CA LEU A 140 -4.05 -9.05 18.87
C LEU A 140 -3.91 -10.57 19.08
N LYS A 141 -4.78 -11.16 19.90
CA LYS A 141 -4.79 -12.61 20.15
C LYS A 141 -5.43 -13.35 18.98
N VAL A 142 -4.68 -14.23 18.30
CA VAL A 142 -5.14 -14.94 17.09
C VAL A 142 -4.74 -16.42 17.14
N ASN A 143 -5.63 -17.30 16.69
CA ASN A 143 -5.36 -18.73 16.53
C ASN A 143 -5.17 -19.07 15.04
N ARG A 144 -3.94 -19.43 14.65
CA ARG A 144 -3.59 -19.74 13.25
C ARG A 144 -4.22 -21.03 12.71
N LYS A 145 -4.72 -21.91 13.59
CA LYS A 145 -5.34 -23.20 13.24
C LYS A 145 -6.86 -23.13 13.19
N ALA A 146 -7.45 -21.98 13.55
CA ALA A 146 -8.89 -21.83 13.54
C ALA A 146 -9.37 -21.69 12.08
N THR A 147 -9.99 -22.75 11.55
CA THR A 147 -10.55 -22.85 10.19
C THR A 147 -12.02 -22.50 10.19
#